data_AF-X1QJC4-F1
#
_entry.id   AF-X1QJC4-F1
#
_cell.length_a   1.000
_cell.length_b   1.000
_cell.length_c   1.000
_cell.angle_alpha   90.00
_cell.angle_beta   90.00
_cell.angle_gamma   90.00
#
_symmetry.space_group_name_H-M   'P 1'
#
loop_
_entity.id
_entity.type
_entity.pdbx_description
1 polymer ?
#
loop_
_entity_poly.entity_id
_entity_poly.type
_entity_poly.pdbx_seq_one_letter_code
_entity_poly.pdbx_strand_id
1 'polypeptide(L)'
;MGAVVAAATHAPMTAIIIIFELTNDYKIILPLMLSSIIASFLTVGIHKESIYTMKLKRRGILFKEGKEVNILRSLLAKDFISQDYHVFMNTDHVEKIIDQAIGGKYHTFQIA
;
A
#
# COMPACT_ATOMS: atom_id res chain seq x y z
N MET A 1 26.38 8.73 -0.57
CA MET A 1 25.24 8.30 0.27
C MET A 1 23.94 8.16 -0.52
N GLY A 2 23.56 9.11 -1.40
CA GLY A 2 22.32 9.04 -2.18
C GLY A 2 22.05 7.72 -2.92
N ALA A 3 23.06 7.19 -3.63
CA ALA A 3 22.93 5.92 -4.35
C ALA A 3 22.64 4.71 -3.44
N VAL A 4 23.15 4.71 -2.20
CA VAL A 4 22.88 3.64 -1.22
C VAL A 4 21.43 3.70 -0.76
N VAL A 5 20.91 4.91 -0.51
CA VAL A 5 19.50 5.11 -0.14
C VAL A 5 18.60 4.68 -1.29
N ALA A 6 18.89 5.11 -2.52
CA ALA A 6 18.18 4.71 -3.74
C ALA A 6 18.13 3.17 -3.91
N ALA A 7 19.26 2.51 -3.70
CA ALA A 7 19.38 1.06 -3.77
C ALA A 7 18.62 0.34 -2.64
N ALA A 8 18.74 0.80 -1.40
CA ALA A 8 18.08 0.14 -0.26
C ALA A 8 16.56 0.28 -0.30
N THR A 9 16.05 1.42 -0.76
CA THR A 9 14.61 1.70 -0.78
C THR A 9 13.94 1.33 -2.10
N HIS A 10 14.71 1.02 -3.15
CA HIS A 10 14.24 0.93 -4.53
C HIS A 10 13.51 2.21 -5.01
N ALA A 11 13.82 3.38 -4.42
CA ALA A 11 13.21 4.67 -4.77
C ALA A 11 14.26 5.67 -5.29
N PRO A 12 14.80 5.46 -6.52
CA PRO A 12 15.88 6.29 -7.06
C PRO A 12 15.48 7.75 -7.23
N MET A 13 14.28 8.03 -7.77
CA MET A 13 13.82 9.42 -7.96
C MET A 13 13.74 10.18 -6.65
N THR A 14 13.17 9.57 -5.60
CA THR A 14 13.05 10.18 -4.27
C THR A 14 14.43 10.49 -3.68
N ALA A 15 15.38 9.55 -3.78
CA ALA A 15 16.73 9.75 -3.28
C ALA A 15 17.48 10.87 -4.03
N ILE A 16 17.31 10.96 -5.35
CA ILE A 16 17.89 12.02 -6.19
C ILE A 16 17.35 13.38 -5.75
N ILE A 17 16.02 13.53 -5.63
CA ILE A 17 15.37 14.79 -5.25
C ILE A 17 15.83 15.23 -3.87
N ILE A 18 15.81 14.35 -2.87
CA ILE A 18 16.22 14.69 -1.49
C ILE A 18 17.68 15.17 -1.46
N ILE A 19 18.60 14.43 -2.10
CA ILE A 19 20.03 14.81 -2.08
C ILE A 19 20.25 16.11 -2.86
N PHE A 20 19.55 16.30 -3.97
CA PHE A 20 19.59 17.52 -4.75
C PHE A 20 19.10 18.72 -3.95
N GLU A 21 17.94 18.62 -3.30
CA GLU A 21 17.39 19.70 -2.46
C GLU A 21 18.31 20.05 -1.29
N LEU A 22 18.89 19.04 -0.63
CA LEU A 22 19.80 19.26 0.50
C LEU A 22 21.13 19.91 0.10
N THR A 23 21.60 19.68 -1.14
CA THR A 23 22.89 20.20 -1.61
C THR A 23 22.74 21.49 -2.42
N ASN A 24 21.63 21.63 -3.15
CA ASN A 24 21.33 22.72 -4.07
C ASN A 24 22.43 22.99 -5.11
N ASP A 25 23.20 21.96 -5.49
CA ASP A 25 24.27 22.05 -6.49
C ASP A 25 23.87 21.28 -7.76
N TYR A 26 23.68 22.02 -8.85
CA TYR A 26 23.32 21.46 -10.15
C TYR A 26 24.45 20.64 -10.78
N LYS A 27 25.72 20.86 -10.40
CA LYS A 27 26.85 20.13 -11.00
C LYS A 27 26.85 18.66 -10.61
N ILE A 28 26.29 18.33 -9.44
CA ILE A 28 26.29 16.95 -8.92
C ILE A 28 25.07 16.14 -9.38
N ILE A 29 24.07 16.76 -10.00
CA ILE A 29 22.79 16.10 -10.29
C ILE A 29 22.96 14.96 -11.30
N LEU A 30 23.76 15.15 -12.35
CA LEU A 30 23.99 14.15 -13.39
C LEU A 30 24.73 12.91 -12.84
N PRO A 31 25.90 13.05 -12.16
CA PRO A 31 26.57 11.92 -11.51
C PRO A 31 25.69 11.21 -10.46
N LEU A 32 24.89 11.97 -9.70
CA LEU A 32 23.99 11.43 -8.69
C LEU A 32 22.88 10.58 -9.30
N MET A 33 22.25 11.05 -10.38
CA MET A 33 21.22 10.30 -11.11
C MET A 33 21.78 8.98 -11.62
N LEU A 34 22.94 9.03 -12.30
CA LEU A 34 23.59 7.85 -12.87
C LEU A 34 23.91 6.80 -11.80
N SER A 35 24.58 7.22 -10.72
CA SER A 35 24.94 6.32 -9.62
C SER A 35 23.72 5.74 -8.91
N SER A 36 22.66 6.53 -8.70
CA SER A 36 21.44 6.07 -8.03
C SER A 36 20.65 5.08 -8.89
N ILE A 37 20.51 5.33 -10.19
CA ILE A 37 19.81 4.43 -11.11
C ILE A 37 20.55 3.10 -11.24
N ILE A 38 21.87 3.14 -11.46
CA ILE A 38 22.67 1.91 -11.57
C ILE A 38 22.58 1.09 -10.28
N ALA A 39 22.72 1.74 -9.13
CA ALA A 39 22.63 1.07 -7.84
C ALA A 39 21.25 0.46 -7.58
N SER A 40 20.15 1.19 -7.85
CA SER A 40 18.79 0.65 -7.74
C SER A 40 18.57 -0.51 -8.71
N PHE A 41 19.00 -0.39 -9.97
CA PHE A 41 18.79 -1.43 -10.98
C PHE A 41 19.53 -2.72 -10.64
N LEU A 42 20.78 -2.61 -10.21
CA LEU A 42 21.58 -3.74 -9.75
C LEU A 42 20.93 -4.42 -8.54
N THR A 43 20.45 -3.61 -7.58
CA THR A 43 19.85 -4.14 -6.36
C THR A 43 18.54 -4.86 -6.64
N VAL A 44 17.67 -4.32 -7.50
CA VAL A 44 16.43 -4.99 -7.93
C VAL A 44 16.70 -6.35 -8.60
N GLY A 45 17.82 -6.46 -9.33
CA GLY A 45 18.25 -7.72 -9.93
C GLY A 45 18.72 -8.78 -8.92
N ILE A 46 19.42 -8.37 -7.86
CA ILE A 46 19.98 -9.28 -6.84
C ILE A 46 18.94 -9.57 -5.73
N HIS A 47 18.27 -8.52 -5.25
CA HIS A 47 17.27 -8.55 -4.19
C HIS A 47 15.97 -7.93 -4.71
N LYS A 48 14.93 -8.75 -4.88
CA LYS A 48 13.61 -8.26 -5.32
C LYS A 48 12.90 -7.37 -4.30
N GLU A 49 13.32 -7.42 -3.03
CA GLU A 49 12.67 -6.73 -1.93
C GLU A 49 13.46 -5.49 -1.54
N SER A 50 12.77 -4.36 -1.39
CA SER A 50 13.34 -3.17 -0.75
C SER A 50 13.47 -3.39 0.76
N ILE A 51 14.19 -2.48 1.45
CA ILE A 51 14.30 -2.49 2.90
C ILE A 51 12.93 -2.45 3.61
N TYR A 52 11.94 -1.83 2.99
CA TYR A 52 10.56 -1.76 3.51
C TYR A 52 9.85 -3.11 3.37
N THR A 53 9.91 -3.70 2.18
CA THR A 53 9.25 -4.99 1.90
C THR A 53 9.92 -6.14 2.66
N MET A 54 11.25 -6.11 2.79
CA MET A 54 12.02 -7.05 3.58
C MET A 54 11.56 -7.07 5.04
N LYS A 55 11.28 -5.89 5.63
CA LYS A 55 10.76 -5.76 7.00
C LYS A 55 9.36 -6.36 7.14
N LEU A 56 8.48 -6.16 6.16
CA LEU A 56 7.14 -6.74 6.15
C LEU A 56 7.19 -8.27 6.04
N LYS A 57 8.03 -8.79 5.14
CA LYS A 57 8.21 -10.23 4.97
C LYS A 57 8.71 -10.91 6.23
N ARG A 58 9.64 -10.28 6.97
CA ARG A 58 10.11 -10.79 8.27
C ARG A 58 8.99 -10.90 9.31
N ARG A 59 7.92 -10.13 9.17
CA ARG A 59 6.71 -10.21 10.01
C ARG A 59 5.66 -11.21 9.49
N GLY A 60 5.99 -11.99 8.45
CA GLY A 60 5.06 -12.90 7.80
C GLY A 60 4.10 -12.22 6.82
N ILE A 61 4.25 -10.90 6.59
CA ILE A 61 3.40 -10.15 5.66
C ILE A 61 4.06 -10.21 4.28
N LEU A 62 3.57 -11.09 3.42
CA LEU A 62 4.02 -11.22 2.04
C LEU A 62 3.37 -10.11 1.20
N PHE A 63 4.14 -9.08 0.87
CA PHE A 63 3.69 -8.00 -0.01
C PHE A 63 4.23 -8.26 -1.42
N LYS A 64 3.39 -8.79 -2.32
CA LYS A 64 3.73 -9.00 -3.74
C LYS A 64 3.05 -7.94 -4.58
N GLU A 65 3.79 -6.89 -4.93
CA GLU A 65 3.32 -5.89 -5.88
C GLU A 65 2.88 -6.54 -7.21
N GLY A 66 1.72 -6.14 -7.71
CA GLY A 66 1.20 -6.49 -9.04
C GLY A 66 0.56 -7.88 -9.19
N LYS A 67 1.05 -8.92 -8.50
CA LYS A 67 0.51 -10.29 -8.69
C LYS A 67 -0.89 -10.47 -8.09
N GLU A 68 -1.12 -9.91 -6.91
CA GLU A 68 -2.42 -10.01 -6.22
C GLU A 68 -3.49 -9.17 -6.90
N VAL A 69 -3.14 -7.98 -7.44
CA VAL A 69 -4.07 -7.13 -8.21
C VAL A 69 -4.62 -7.87 -9.43
N ASN A 70 -3.78 -8.70 -10.07
CA ASN A 70 -4.23 -9.49 -11.23
C ASN A 70 -5.18 -10.62 -10.83
N ILE A 71 -4.95 -11.27 -9.68
CA ILE A 71 -5.84 -12.33 -9.17
C ILE A 71 -7.17 -11.71 -8.71
N LEU A 72 -7.13 -10.59 -7.98
CA LEU A 72 -8.32 -9.89 -7.50
C LEU A 72 -9.20 -9.39 -8.65
N ARG A 73 -8.63 -9.04 -9.82
CA ARG A 73 -9.41 -8.70 -11.03
C ARG A 73 -10.25 -9.86 -11.55
N SER A 74 -9.84 -11.10 -11.30
CA SER A 74 -10.56 -12.29 -11.76
C SER A 74 -11.68 -12.73 -10.80
N LEU A 75 -11.68 -12.19 -9.57
CA LEU A 75 -12.70 -12.47 -8.57
C LEU A 75 -13.85 -11.47 -8.68
N LEU A 76 -15.09 -11.96 -8.76
CA LEU A 76 -16.26 -11.09 -8.77
C LEU A 76 -16.63 -10.72 -7.34
N ALA A 77 -16.93 -9.43 -7.10
CA ALA A 77 -17.31 -8.95 -5.77
C ALA A 77 -18.53 -9.69 -5.20
N LYS A 78 -19.44 -10.13 -6.07
CA LYS A 78 -20.63 -10.92 -5.71
C LYS A 78 -20.28 -12.24 -5.00
N ASP A 79 -19.13 -12.83 -5.29
CA ASP A 79 -18.73 -14.14 -4.77
C ASP A 79 -18.20 -14.04 -3.32
N PHE A 80 -17.83 -12.82 -2.89
CA PHE A 80 -17.24 -12.54 -1.58
C PHE A 80 -18.04 -11.52 -0.76
N ILE A 81 -19.16 -11.02 -1.29
CA ILE A 81 -20.07 -10.14 -0.55
C ILE A 81 -20.76 -10.97 0.55
N SER A 82 -20.66 -10.51 1.79
CA SER A 82 -21.40 -11.11 2.89
C SER A 82 -22.89 -10.82 2.69
N GLN A 83 -23.70 -11.86 2.58
CA GLN A 83 -25.16 -11.78 2.43
C GLN A 83 -25.87 -11.52 3.76
N ASP A 84 -25.14 -11.58 4.87
CA ASP A 84 -25.63 -11.34 6.22
C ASP A 84 -25.52 -9.85 6.57
N TYR A 85 -26.44 -9.06 6.00
CA TYR A 85 -26.57 -7.63 6.29
C TYR A 85 -28.01 -7.33 6.74
N HIS A 86 -28.14 -6.43 7.72
CA HIS A 86 -29.44 -5.94 8.14
C HIS A 86 -29.76 -4.64 7.40
N VAL A 87 -30.93 -4.65 6.73
CA VAL A 87 -31.51 -3.46 6.10
C VAL A 87 -32.62 -2.96 7.00
N PHE A 88 -32.55 -1.70 7.40
CA PHE A 88 -33.67 -1.02 8.04
C PHE A 88 -34.48 -0.27 6.98
N MET A 89 -35.80 -0.34 7.07
CA MET A 89 -36.67 0.52 6.29
C MET A 89 -36.79 1.88 6.98
N ASN A 90 -36.93 2.96 6.21
CA ASN A 90 -37.15 4.31 6.73
C ASN A 90 -38.41 4.44 7.63
N THR A 91 -39.27 3.43 7.67
CA THR A 91 -40.48 3.36 8.50
C THR A 91 -40.26 2.65 9.84
N ASP A 92 -39.08 2.08 10.09
CA ASP A 92 -38.81 1.33 11.31
C ASP A 92 -38.68 2.25 12.53
N HIS A 93 -39.23 1.81 13.67
CA HIS A 93 -39.14 2.55 14.92
C HIS A 93 -37.69 2.63 15.42
N VAL A 94 -37.27 3.85 15.78
CA VAL A 94 -35.93 4.18 16.26
C VAL A 94 -35.48 3.30 17.43
N GLU A 95 -36.42 2.85 18.27
CA GLU A 95 -36.16 1.98 19.42
C GLU A 95 -35.54 0.64 19.01
N LYS A 96 -36.01 0.01 17.92
CA LYS A 96 -35.43 -1.24 17.39
C LYS A 96 -34.03 -1.04 16.81
N ILE A 97 -33.77 0.13 16.22
CA ILE A 97 -32.45 0.47 15.66
C ILE A 97 -31.44 0.64 16.80
N ILE A 98 -31.85 1.28 17.90
CA ILE A 98 -31.00 1.49 19.08
C ILE A 98 -30.68 0.16 19.76
N ASP A 99 -31.67 -0.72 19.95
CA ASP A 99 -31.44 -2.05 20.56
C ASP A 99 -30.47 -2.90 19.73
N GLN A 100 -30.59 -2.88 18.39
CA GLN A 100 -29.65 -3.56 17.51
C GLN A 100 -28.28 -2.88 17.43
N ALA A 101 -28.19 -1.57 17.54
CA ALA A 101 -26.91 -0.86 17.55
C ALA A 101 -26.11 -1.11 18.83
N ILE A 102 -26.80 -1.29 19.96
CA ILE A 102 -26.17 -1.50 21.28
C ILE A 102 -25.87 -2.99 21.52
N GLY A 103 -26.73 -3.91 21.08
CA GLY A 103 -26.57 -5.35 21.31
C GLY A 103 -26.09 -6.16 20.10
N GLY A 104 -26.05 -5.57 18.91
CA GLY A 104 -25.79 -6.28 17.66
C GLY A 104 -24.31 -6.51 17.35
N LYS A 105 -24.05 -7.58 16.59
CA LYS A 105 -22.72 -7.94 16.08
C LYS A 105 -22.27 -7.06 14.89
N TYR A 106 -23.19 -6.28 14.31
CA TYR A 106 -22.95 -5.50 13.10
C TYR A 106 -22.70 -4.03 13.43
N HIS A 107 -21.66 -3.45 12.83
CA HIS A 107 -21.29 -2.03 13.00
C HIS A 107 -21.68 -1.15 11.82
N THR A 108 -22.27 -1.75 10.78
CA THR A 108 -22.70 -1.06 9.56
C THR A 108 -24.09 -1.54 9.19
N PHE A 109 -25.02 -0.61 9.03
CA PHE A 109 -26.41 -0.90 8.68
C PHE A 109 -26.75 -0.19 7.36
N GLN A 110 -27.47 -0.87 6.48
CA GLN A 110 -27.95 -0.27 5.23
C GLN A 110 -29.37 0.25 5.44
N ILE A 111 -29.66 1.41 4.88
CA ILE A 111 -31.00 2.01 4.91
C ILE A 111 -31.56 1.93 3.50
N ALA A 112 -32.77 1.37 3.37
CA ALA A 112 -33.51 1.32 2.11
C ALA A 112 -34.71 2.29 2.12
#